data_AF-A0A833TFI9-F1
#
_entry.id   AF-A0A833TFI9-F1
#
_cell.length_a   1.000
_cell.length_b   1.000
_cell.length_c   1.000
_cell.angle_alpha   90.00
_cell.angle_beta   90.00
_cell.angle_gamma   90.00
#
_symmetry.space_group_name_H-M   'P 1'
#
loop_
_entity.id
_entity.type
_entity.pdbx_description
1 polymer ?
#
loop_
_entity_poly.entity_id
_entity_poly.type
_entity_poly.pdbx_seq_one_letter_code
_entity_poly.pdbx_strand_id
1 'polypeptide(L)'
;MEQYAQHGQRRDMKHKGRNVVWSIAMDKCLIEALAVQAKNGNKIDKCFNENAYTAACIAVNSRFNLNLNNQKVVNRLKTIKKRYKIMKDMLSQDGFRWNPHTKMIECDNDDLWKRYIAAHPDARGFRGKQIEMYDELKIVCGNYQAPSRWAKMKDGSHPTEIKNCDYDSASYLSPSSEDLSETDGTESFTGTPEYAQMPDGTQDPLIQPVRQLPKRSRGSDALQDAMLAVASSIRRLADAMERSKCSVDAHELLQAVMEIDGLEEAKQMYAFEYLNADPVKARTFLTYNARMRKIYLFRQFWWWK
;
A
#
# COMPACT_ATOMS: atom_id res chain seq x y z
N MET A 1 -47.03 34.88 13.27
CA MET A 1 -45.97 35.83 12.91
C MET A 1 -45.05 36.01 14.11
N GLU A 2 -43.75 35.75 14.06
CA GLU A 2 -42.96 35.00 13.07
C GLU A 2 -41.60 34.69 13.71
N GLN A 3 -41.09 33.46 13.56
CA GLN A 3 -39.78 33.10 14.11
C GLN A 3 -38.71 33.39 13.06
N TYR A 4 -37.77 34.28 13.34
CA TYR A 4 -36.56 34.47 12.53
C TYR A 4 -35.32 33.94 13.26
N ALA A 5 -35.09 32.63 13.12
CA ALA A 5 -33.84 32.00 13.52
C ALA A 5 -32.73 32.39 12.52
N GLN A 6 -31.79 33.23 12.95
CA GLN A 6 -30.63 33.60 12.14
C GLN A 6 -29.68 32.42 11.98
N HIS A 7 -29.79 31.70 10.87
CA HIS A 7 -28.79 30.74 10.43
C HIS A 7 -27.48 31.46 10.05
N GLY A 8 -26.56 31.55 11.02
CA GLY A 8 -25.22 32.05 10.79
C GLY A 8 -24.40 31.07 9.93
N GLN A 9 -24.48 31.19 8.60
CA GLN A 9 -23.60 30.47 7.69
C GLN A 9 -22.14 30.83 7.96
N ARG A 10 -21.47 29.97 8.73
CA ARG A 10 -20.01 29.98 8.92
C ARG A 10 -19.38 29.72 7.55
N ARG A 11 -19.00 30.79 6.86
CA ARG A 11 -18.26 30.71 5.59
C ARG A 11 -16.92 30.04 5.86
N ASP A 12 -16.84 28.77 5.49
CA ASP A 12 -15.65 27.97 5.62
C ASP A 12 -14.56 28.55 4.70
N MET A 13 -13.68 29.37 5.29
CA MET A 13 -12.60 30.01 4.55
C MET A 13 -11.60 28.92 4.18
N LYS A 14 -11.77 28.31 2.99
CA LYS A 14 -10.76 27.44 2.37
C LYS A 14 -9.41 28.14 2.43
N HIS A 15 -8.57 27.73 3.39
CA HIS A 15 -7.23 28.25 3.55
C HIS A 15 -6.46 27.86 2.30
N LYS A 16 -6.32 28.81 1.37
CA LYS A 16 -5.62 28.64 0.10
C LYS A 16 -4.12 28.62 0.42
N GLY A 17 -3.69 27.48 0.98
CA GLY A 17 -2.40 27.33 1.64
C GLY A 17 -1.27 27.77 0.73
N ARG A 18 -0.34 28.56 1.30
CA ARG A 18 0.81 29.11 0.58
C ARG A 18 1.47 28.00 -0.25
N ASN A 19 1.53 28.19 -1.57
CA ASN A 19 2.16 27.21 -2.45
C ASN A 19 3.66 27.16 -2.14
N VAL A 20 4.12 26.00 -1.69
CA VAL A 20 5.52 25.78 -1.32
C VAL A 20 6.37 25.72 -2.58
N VAL A 21 7.33 26.64 -2.68
CA VAL A 21 8.37 26.63 -3.71
C VAL A 21 9.42 25.61 -3.29
N TRP A 22 9.51 24.51 -4.04
CA TRP A 22 10.44 23.43 -3.76
C TRP A 22 11.88 23.82 -4.13
N SER A 23 12.76 23.80 -3.14
CA SER A 23 14.20 24.03 -3.33
C SER A 23 14.92 22.73 -3.73
N ILE A 24 16.17 22.87 -4.23
CA ILE A 24 17.04 21.74 -4.55
C ILE A 24 17.30 20.87 -3.30
N ALA A 25 17.42 21.48 -2.12
CA ALA A 25 17.60 20.76 -0.86
C ALA A 25 16.36 19.92 -0.48
N MET A 26 15.15 20.44 -0.73
CA MET A 26 13.90 19.71 -0.51
C MET A 26 13.74 18.55 -1.49
N ASP A 27 14.07 18.76 -2.78
CA ASP A 27 14.09 17.69 -3.78
C ASP A 27 15.08 16.59 -3.39
N LYS A 28 16.29 16.96 -2.97
CA LYS A 28 17.30 16.02 -2.48
C LYS A 28 16.75 15.19 -1.31
N CYS A 29 16.18 15.82 -0.29
CA CYS A 29 15.58 15.12 0.85
C CYS A 29 14.44 14.17 0.44
N LEU A 30 13.58 14.59 -0.49
CA LEU A 30 12.49 13.76 -1.00
C LEU A 30 13.02 12.54 -1.77
N ILE A 31 14.02 12.75 -2.64
CA ILE A 31 14.65 11.67 -3.42
C ILE A 31 15.39 10.69 -2.49
N GLU A 32 16.14 11.18 -1.51
CA GLU A 32 16.80 10.39 -0.47
C GLU A 32 15.78 9.51 0.29
N ALA A 33 14.66 10.10 0.73
CA ALA A 33 13.61 9.38 1.45
C ALA A 33 12.97 8.28 0.60
N LEU A 34 12.55 8.60 -0.62
CA LEU A 34 11.94 7.62 -1.52
C LEU A 34 12.92 6.53 -1.97
N ALA A 35 14.22 6.83 -2.09
CA ALA A 35 15.24 5.84 -2.40
C ALA A 35 15.43 4.82 -1.26
N VAL A 36 15.36 5.27 0.01
CA VAL A 36 15.34 4.38 1.18
C VAL A 36 14.05 3.54 1.19
N GLN A 37 12.88 4.15 0.98
CA GLN A 37 11.62 3.41 0.95
C GLN A 37 11.54 2.38 -0.18
N ALA A 38 12.10 2.69 -1.36
CA ALA A 38 12.24 1.73 -2.45
C ALA A 38 13.11 0.53 -2.06
N LYS A 39 14.26 0.77 -1.42
CA LYS A 39 15.16 -0.30 -0.91
C LYS A 39 14.48 -1.17 0.16
N ASN A 40 13.55 -0.61 0.92
CA ASN A 40 12.80 -1.29 1.98
C ASN A 40 11.53 -2.03 1.48
N GLY A 41 11.33 -2.12 0.16
CA GLY A 41 10.22 -2.87 -0.46
C GLY A 41 8.91 -2.09 -0.58
N ASN A 42 8.87 -0.80 -0.23
CA ASN A 42 7.66 0.03 -0.30
C ASN A 42 7.41 0.63 -1.71
N LYS A 43 8.06 0.07 -2.74
CA LYS A 43 7.87 0.38 -4.15
C LYS A 43 7.55 -0.91 -4.89
N ILE A 44 6.47 -0.90 -5.67
CA ILE A 44 6.01 -2.02 -6.50
C ILE A 44 5.89 -1.49 -7.94
N ASP A 45 6.59 -2.14 -8.88
CA ASP A 45 6.81 -1.63 -10.24
C ASP A 45 7.28 -0.15 -10.21
N LYS A 46 6.48 0.79 -10.72
CA LYS A 46 6.79 2.22 -10.82
C LYS A 46 6.12 3.08 -9.74
N CYS A 47 5.28 2.48 -8.90
CA CYS A 47 4.43 3.18 -7.94
C CYS A 47 4.91 2.92 -6.49
N PHE A 48 4.87 3.94 -5.64
CA PHE A 48 5.14 3.81 -4.20
C PHE A 48 3.83 3.59 -3.45
N ASN A 49 3.88 2.83 -2.34
CA ASN A 49 2.74 2.68 -1.44
C ASN A 49 2.55 3.90 -0.51
N GLU A 50 1.46 3.93 0.24
CA GLU A 50 1.14 5.05 1.14
C GLU A 50 2.21 5.24 2.22
N ASN A 51 2.71 4.17 2.83
CA ASN A 51 3.77 4.21 3.84
C ASN A 51 5.03 4.93 3.32
N ALA A 52 5.41 4.72 2.05
CA ALA A 52 6.52 5.44 1.43
C ALA A 52 6.26 6.95 1.27
N TYR A 53 5.04 7.35 0.88
CA TYR A 53 4.69 8.76 0.77
C TYR A 53 4.61 9.44 2.13
N THR A 54 4.01 8.80 3.14
CA THR A 54 3.94 9.30 4.52
C THR A 54 5.34 9.47 5.11
N ALA A 55 6.20 8.46 4.99
CA ALA A 55 7.59 8.53 5.43
C ALA A 55 8.37 9.68 4.74
N ALA A 56 8.21 9.84 3.42
CA ALA A 56 8.86 10.92 2.68
C ALA A 56 8.30 12.31 3.03
N CYS A 57 7.00 12.41 3.31
CA CYS A 57 6.36 13.65 3.75
C CYS A 57 6.88 14.09 5.11
N ILE A 58 6.95 13.18 6.08
CA ILE A 58 7.49 13.42 7.41
C ILE A 58 8.96 13.84 7.31
N ALA A 59 9.79 13.14 6.51
CA ALA A 59 11.20 13.49 6.33
C ALA A 59 11.40 14.93 5.82
N VAL A 60 10.61 15.37 4.83
CA VAL A 60 10.68 16.75 4.30
C VAL A 60 10.12 17.76 5.31
N ASN A 61 9.02 17.44 5.99
CA ASN A 61 8.42 18.32 6.99
C ASN A 61 9.36 18.56 8.18
N SER A 62 9.92 17.50 8.75
CA SER A 62 10.88 17.58 9.87
C SER A 62 12.14 18.37 9.48
N ARG A 63 12.72 18.10 8.31
CA ARG A 63 14.00 18.69 7.89
C ARG A 63 13.91 20.18 7.53
N PHE A 64 12.75 20.64 7.06
CA PHE A 64 12.55 22.03 6.60
C PHE A 64 11.53 22.83 7.42
N ASN A 65 11.06 22.28 8.55
CA ASN A 65 10.00 22.84 9.39
C ASN A 65 8.74 23.25 8.58
N LEU A 66 8.23 22.29 7.81
CA LEU A 66 7.06 22.47 6.94
C LEU A 66 5.87 21.62 7.40
N ASN A 67 4.68 21.97 6.92
CA ASN A 67 3.47 21.18 7.09
C ASN A 67 2.86 20.82 5.72
N LEU A 68 3.61 20.03 4.93
CA LEU A 68 3.14 19.39 3.70
C LEU A 68 2.24 18.20 4.03
N ASN A 69 1.39 17.83 3.07
CA ASN A 69 0.68 16.55 3.07
C ASN A 69 1.18 15.64 1.95
N ASN A 70 0.81 14.36 2.00
CA ASN A 70 1.20 13.35 1.01
C ASN A 70 0.88 13.78 -0.44
N GLN A 71 -0.20 14.53 -0.68
CA GLN A 71 -0.54 15.04 -2.01
C GLN A 71 0.47 16.05 -2.56
N LYS A 72 1.05 16.93 -1.72
CA LYS A 72 2.14 17.83 -2.16
C LYS A 72 3.40 17.04 -2.53
N VAL A 73 3.70 15.98 -1.78
CA VAL A 73 4.82 15.06 -2.06
C VAL A 73 4.62 14.28 -3.36
N VAL A 74 3.46 13.65 -3.56
CA VAL A 74 3.10 12.91 -4.78
C VAL A 74 3.19 13.83 -6.01
N ASN A 75 2.65 15.05 -5.92
CA ASN A 75 2.71 16.00 -7.02
C ASN A 75 4.13 16.47 -7.32
N ARG A 76 5.00 16.64 -6.30
CA ARG A 76 6.42 16.92 -6.56
C ARG A 76 7.14 15.74 -7.21
N LEU A 77 6.86 14.51 -6.78
CA LEU A 77 7.42 13.30 -7.38
C LEU A 77 7.05 13.20 -8.87
N LYS A 78 5.84 13.62 -9.29
CA LYS A 78 5.49 13.72 -10.72
C LYS A 78 6.41 14.67 -11.48
N THR A 79 6.73 15.85 -10.93
CA THR A 79 7.70 16.79 -11.51
C THR A 79 9.10 16.18 -11.60
N ILE A 80 9.55 15.51 -10.55
CA ILE A 80 10.87 14.84 -10.51
C ILE A 80 10.93 13.70 -11.54
N LYS A 81 9.89 12.87 -11.65
CA LYS A 81 9.75 11.83 -12.68
C LYS A 81 9.79 12.41 -14.10
N LYS A 82 9.12 13.56 -14.36
CA LYS A 82 9.22 14.26 -15.66
C LYS A 82 10.66 14.69 -15.96
N ARG A 83 11.34 15.31 -15.00
CA ARG A 83 12.76 15.71 -15.13
C ARG A 83 13.66 14.49 -15.41
N TYR A 84 13.43 13.37 -14.73
CA TYR A 84 14.17 12.12 -14.95
C TYR A 84 13.90 11.48 -16.31
N LYS A 85 12.66 11.56 -16.82
CA LYS A 85 12.35 11.11 -18.19
C LYS A 85 13.22 11.85 -19.21
N ILE A 86 13.29 13.18 -19.15
CA ILE A 86 14.14 13.97 -20.07
C ILE A 86 15.61 13.53 -20.00
N MET A 87 16.15 13.31 -18.78
CA MET A 87 17.52 12.78 -18.63
C MET A 87 17.70 11.41 -19.28
N LYS A 88 16.72 10.52 -19.16
CA LYS A 88 16.75 9.19 -19.79
C LYS A 88 16.68 9.29 -21.32
N ASP A 89 15.81 10.15 -21.83
CA ASP A 89 15.57 10.35 -23.27
C ASP A 89 16.76 11.05 -23.95
N MET A 90 17.51 11.88 -23.21
CA MET A 90 18.83 12.40 -23.62
C MET A 90 19.88 11.29 -23.67
N LEU A 91 20.01 10.51 -22.59
CA LEU A 91 21.00 9.44 -22.46
C LEU A 91 20.70 8.19 -23.31
N SER A 92 19.58 8.18 -24.04
CA SER A 92 19.29 7.18 -25.08
C SER A 92 19.60 7.67 -26.50
N GLN A 93 20.15 8.88 -26.66
CA GLN A 93 20.66 9.36 -27.95
C GLN A 93 22.15 9.06 -28.08
N ASP A 94 22.57 8.68 -29.29
CA ASP A 94 23.98 8.56 -29.62
C ASP A 94 24.72 9.89 -29.41
N GLY A 95 25.93 9.82 -28.86
CA GLY A 95 26.76 10.99 -28.56
C GLY A 95 26.36 11.78 -27.31
N PHE A 96 25.40 11.30 -26.51
CA PHE A 96 25.16 11.77 -25.13
C PHE A 96 25.59 10.71 -24.11
N ARG A 97 26.22 11.14 -23.02
CA ARG A 97 26.72 10.23 -21.98
C ARG A 97 26.60 10.82 -20.58
N TRP A 98 26.49 9.97 -19.57
CA TRP A 98 26.55 10.37 -18.17
C TRP A 98 28.00 10.30 -17.68
N ASN A 99 28.55 11.41 -17.18
CA ASN A 99 29.86 11.40 -16.53
C ASN A 99 29.69 11.29 -15.00
N PRO A 100 30.12 10.18 -14.37
CA PRO A 100 29.95 9.96 -12.94
C PRO A 100 30.87 10.82 -12.06
N HIS A 101 31.96 11.38 -12.61
CA HIS A 101 32.90 12.24 -11.89
C HIS A 101 32.40 13.69 -11.83
N THR A 102 31.97 14.25 -12.97
CA THR A 102 31.43 15.62 -13.03
C THR A 102 29.98 15.70 -12.58
N LYS A 103 29.29 14.56 -12.50
CA LYS A 103 27.83 14.42 -12.24
C LYS A 103 26.99 15.16 -13.27
N MET A 104 27.41 15.17 -14.53
CA MET A 104 26.72 15.86 -15.63
C MET A 104 26.35 14.93 -16.78
N ILE A 105 25.35 15.34 -17.56
CA ILE A 105 25.16 14.81 -18.92
C ILE A 105 26.12 15.57 -19.84
N GLU A 106 27.02 14.83 -20.46
CA GLU A 106 27.99 15.32 -21.44
C GLU A 106 27.56 14.89 -22.85
N CYS A 107 28.16 15.55 -23.84
CA CYS A 107 27.88 15.32 -25.25
C CYS A 107 29.19 15.39 -26.04
N ASP A 108 29.29 14.62 -27.12
CA ASP A 108 30.52 14.53 -27.93
C ASP A 108 30.78 15.81 -28.74
N ASN A 109 29.73 16.58 -29.08
CA ASN A 109 29.84 17.83 -29.83
C ASN A 109 28.75 18.85 -29.44
N ASP A 110 29.16 20.10 -29.27
CA ASP A 110 28.29 21.27 -29.05
C ASP A 110 27.14 21.41 -30.06
N ASP A 111 27.35 21.04 -31.32
CA ASP A 111 26.29 21.12 -32.35
C ASP A 111 25.21 20.04 -32.18
N LEU A 112 25.57 18.86 -31.66
CA LEU A 112 24.58 17.85 -31.27
C LEU A 112 23.72 18.39 -30.11
N TRP A 113 24.34 19.06 -29.14
CA TRP A 113 23.60 19.74 -28.07
C TRP A 113 22.63 20.80 -28.63
N LYS A 114 23.09 21.69 -29.54
CA LYS A 114 22.23 22.72 -30.14
C LYS A 114 21.02 22.12 -30.87
N ARG A 115 21.24 21.09 -31.71
CA ARG A 115 20.15 20.40 -32.44
C ARG A 115 19.16 19.73 -31.49
N TYR A 116 19.66 19.04 -30.46
CA TYR A 116 18.79 18.37 -29.48
C TYR A 116 17.94 19.39 -28.70
N ILE A 117 18.49 20.53 -28.26
CA ILE A 117 17.72 21.58 -27.57
C ILE A 117 16.70 22.28 -28.49
N ALA A 118 16.95 22.34 -29.80
CA ALA A 118 15.97 22.86 -30.76
C ALA A 118 14.74 21.95 -30.86
N ALA A 119 14.93 20.62 -30.82
CA ALA A 119 13.84 19.64 -30.80
C ALA A 119 13.21 19.45 -29.40
N HIS A 120 14.01 19.59 -28.34
CA HIS A 120 13.63 19.34 -26.95
C HIS A 120 14.01 20.54 -26.05
N PRO A 121 13.22 21.64 -26.06
CA PRO A 121 13.56 22.86 -25.33
C PRO A 121 13.63 22.70 -23.80
N ASP A 122 12.92 21.70 -23.25
CA ASP A 122 12.93 21.36 -21.82
C ASP A 122 14.25 20.72 -21.35
N ALA A 123 15.02 20.12 -22.25
CA ALA A 123 16.36 19.62 -21.97
C ALA A 123 17.40 20.74 -21.76
N ARG A 124 17.08 22.01 -22.05
CA ARG A 124 18.01 23.15 -21.94
C ARG A 124 18.59 23.28 -20.52
N GLY A 125 17.80 22.94 -19.52
CA GLY A 125 18.18 23.03 -18.10
C GLY A 125 19.24 22.02 -17.62
N PHE A 126 19.71 21.10 -18.47
CA PHE A 126 20.74 20.12 -18.10
C PHE A 126 22.16 20.48 -18.56
N ARG A 127 22.34 21.46 -19.46
CA ARG A 127 23.66 21.81 -19.98
C ARG A 127 24.54 22.41 -18.89
N GLY A 128 25.68 21.78 -18.61
CA GLY A 128 26.61 22.23 -17.58
C GLY A 128 26.00 22.28 -16.17
N LYS A 129 24.98 21.45 -15.89
CA LYS A 129 24.35 21.35 -14.58
C LYS A 129 24.64 20.00 -13.93
N GLN A 130 25.19 20.06 -12.73
CA GLN A 130 25.39 18.88 -11.89
C GLN A 130 24.05 18.30 -11.43
N ILE A 131 24.01 16.97 -11.36
CA ILE A 131 22.83 16.16 -11.02
C ILE A 131 23.23 15.18 -9.92
N GLU A 132 23.53 15.73 -8.74
CA GLU A 132 24.04 15.01 -7.56
C GLU A 132 23.30 13.69 -7.28
N MET A 133 21.97 13.71 -7.39
CA MET A 133 21.08 12.61 -7.01
C MET A 133 20.75 11.65 -8.17
N TYR A 134 21.55 11.59 -9.23
CA TYR A 134 21.24 10.77 -10.41
C TYR A 134 21.14 9.27 -10.09
N ASP A 135 21.96 8.77 -9.16
CA ASP A 135 21.96 7.37 -8.77
C ASP A 135 20.69 7.00 -7.97
N GLU A 136 20.25 7.86 -7.05
CA GLU A 136 18.97 7.72 -6.34
C GLU A 136 17.77 7.92 -7.27
N LEU A 137 17.86 8.80 -8.26
CA LEU A 137 16.82 8.99 -9.27
C LEU A 137 16.60 7.72 -10.11
N LYS A 138 17.65 6.96 -10.44
CA LYS A 138 17.49 5.62 -11.04
C LYS A 138 16.71 4.65 -10.14
N ILE A 139 16.90 4.73 -8.82
CA ILE A 139 16.18 3.90 -7.84
C ILE A 139 14.70 4.34 -7.71
N VAL A 140 14.46 5.64 -7.56
CA VAL A 140 13.13 6.22 -7.33
C VAL A 140 12.28 6.17 -8.61
N CYS A 141 12.84 6.58 -9.75
CA CYS A 141 12.11 6.76 -11.01
C CYS A 141 12.32 5.64 -12.04
N GLY A 142 13.40 4.85 -11.94
CA GLY A 142 13.65 3.68 -12.80
C GLY A 142 12.96 2.40 -12.29
N ASN A 143 13.32 1.26 -12.86
CA ASN A 143 12.63 -0.02 -12.64
C ASN A 143 13.09 -0.79 -11.37
N TYR A 144 13.86 -0.17 -10.48
CA TYR A 144 14.36 -0.82 -9.26
C TYR A 144 13.21 -1.40 -8.43
N GLN A 145 13.29 -2.70 -8.15
CA GLN A 145 12.53 -3.40 -7.13
C GLN A 145 13.49 -3.79 -5.99
N ALA A 146 13.03 -3.76 -4.74
CA ALA A 146 13.82 -4.33 -3.65
C ALA A 146 14.05 -5.84 -3.91
N PRO A 147 15.26 -6.37 -3.68
CA PRO A 147 15.48 -7.81 -3.65
C PRO A 147 14.55 -8.43 -2.61
N SER A 148 13.52 -9.14 -3.07
CA SER A 148 12.58 -9.80 -2.17
C SER A 148 13.34 -10.83 -1.33
N ARG A 149 13.22 -10.73 0.00
CA ARG A 149 13.72 -11.76 0.93
C ARG A 149 13.08 -13.14 0.68
N TRP A 150 12.04 -13.18 -0.15
CA TRP A 150 11.24 -14.35 -0.54
C TRP A 150 11.26 -14.63 -2.05
N ALA A 151 12.25 -14.12 -2.80
CA ALA A 151 12.38 -14.34 -4.25
C ALA A 151 12.52 -15.83 -4.67
N LYS A 152 12.56 -16.76 -3.72
CA LYS A 152 12.56 -18.22 -3.95
C LYS A 152 11.17 -18.88 -3.90
N MET A 153 10.07 -18.12 -3.79
CA MET A 153 8.70 -18.66 -3.82
C MET A 153 7.80 -17.91 -4.81
N LYS A 154 8.04 -18.10 -6.11
CA LYS A 154 7.04 -17.91 -7.16
C LYS A 154 7.32 -18.86 -8.33
N ASP A 155 6.74 -20.05 -8.25
CA ASP A 155 6.02 -20.61 -9.39
C ASP A 155 4.52 -20.41 -9.12
N GLY A 156 3.71 -20.26 -10.18
CA GLY A 156 2.24 -20.27 -10.11
C GLY A 156 1.54 -19.25 -9.19
N SER A 157 1.48 -17.97 -9.57
CA SER A 157 0.29 -17.14 -9.24
C SER A 157 0.21 -15.86 -10.09
N HIS A 158 -0.94 -15.71 -10.74
CA HIS A 158 -1.31 -14.67 -11.70
C HIS A 158 -1.14 -13.24 -11.15
N PRO A 159 -0.86 -12.22 -11.99
CA PRO A 159 -0.88 -10.83 -11.55
C PRO A 159 -2.30 -10.42 -11.16
N THR A 160 -2.46 -9.89 -9.95
CA THR A 160 -3.59 -9.02 -9.61
C THR A 160 -3.42 -7.72 -10.38
N GLU A 161 -4.49 -7.20 -11.00
CA GLU A 161 -4.42 -5.99 -11.82
C GLU A 161 -4.06 -4.76 -10.97
N ILE A 162 -2.77 -4.40 -10.96
CA ILE A 162 -2.30 -3.16 -10.36
C ILE A 162 -2.58 -2.05 -11.38
N LYS A 163 -3.54 -1.19 -11.05
CA LYS A 163 -3.92 0.00 -11.79
C LYS A 163 -2.66 0.79 -12.20
N ASN A 164 -2.36 0.84 -13.51
CA ASN A 164 -1.20 1.58 -14.01
C ASN A 164 -1.21 2.99 -13.44
N CYS A 165 -0.11 3.40 -12.79
CA CYS A 165 0.12 4.81 -12.47
C CYS A 165 0.61 5.54 -13.74
N ASP A 166 -0.20 5.46 -14.80
CA ASP A 166 0.08 6.04 -16.10
C ASP A 166 -0.01 7.57 -16.08
N TYR A 167 0.73 8.12 -17.02
CA TYR A 167 0.93 9.55 -17.22
C TYR A 167 -0.30 10.09 -17.97
N ASP A 168 -0.84 11.24 -17.52
CA ASP A 168 -2.04 11.91 -18.06
C ASP A 168 -3.40 11.23 -17.80
N SER A 169 -4.05 11.60 -16.69
CA SER A 169 -5.41 12.16 -16.70
C SER A 169 -5.76 12.79 -15.34
N ALA A 170 -6.72 13.70 -15.33
CA ALA A 170 -7.11 14.50 -14.16
C ALA A 170 -8.40 14.00 -13.49
N SER A 171 -8.72 14.61 -12.34
CA SER A 171 -9.91 14.40 -11.50
C SER A 171 -10.00 13.07 -10.74
N TYR A 172 -9.70 13.14 -9.44
CA TYR A 172 -10.51 12.43 -8.45
C TYR A 172 -11.62 13.39 -8.03
N LEU A 173 -12.88 13.06 -8.37
CA LEU A 173 -14.02 13.69 -7.72
C LEU A 173 -14.09 13.18 -6.27
N SER A 174 -14.33 14.08 -5.33
CA SER A 174 -14.65 13.69 -3.95
C SER A 174 -16.06 13.11 -3.89
N PRO A 175 -16.33 12.11 -3.04
CA PRO A 175 -17.70 11.73 -2.74
C PRO A 175 -18.38 12.89 -2.00
N SER A 176 -19.43 13.46 -2.59
CA SER A 176 -20.41 14.24 -1.85
C SER A 176 -21.59 13.31 -1.58
N SER A 177 -22.07 13.29 -0.33
CA SER A 177 -23.36 12.69 0.01
C SER A 177 -24.49 13.44 -0.67
N GLU A 178 -25.50 12.74 -1.16
CA GLU A 178 -26.91 13.11 -0.99
C GLU A 178 -27.72 11.82 -0.75
N ASP A 179 -28.62 11.89 0.23
CA ASP A 179 -29.58 10.87 0.64
C ASP A 179 -30.98 11.40 0.31
N LEU A 180 -31.86 10.58 -0.27
CA LEU A 180 -33.28 10.90 -0.45
C LEU A 180 -34.13 9.61 -0.39
N SER A 181 -35.17 9.70 0.44
CA SER A 181 -36.13 8.67 0.85
C SER A 181 -37.43 8.64 0.01
N GLU A 182 -38.36 7.75 0.43
CA GLU A 182 -39.82 7.65 0.14
C GLU A 182 -40.25 7.07 -1.23
N THR A 183 -41.35 6.31 -1.37
CA THR A 183 -42.37 5.73 -0.43
C THR A 183 -42.33 4.17 -0.50
N ASP A 184 -43.24 3.32 0.03
CA ASP A 184 -44.53 3.44 0.73
C ASP A 184 -44.77 2.22 1.66
N GLY A 185 -45.67 2.33 2.64
CA GLY A 185 -45.95 1.26 3.61
C GLY A 185 -47.41 0.78 3.60
N THR A 186 -47.65 -0.43 4.12
CA THR A 186 -48.96 -0.77 4.71
C THR A 186 -48.82 -1.86 5.79
N GLU A 187 -49.46 -1.62 6.92
CA GLU A 187 -49.73 -2.56 8.02
C GLU A 187 -50.74 -3.69 7.63
N SER A 188 -51.16 -4.69 8.44
CA SER A 188 -51.14 -4.86 9.91
C SER A 188 -51.44 -6.31 10.38
N PHE A 189 -51.01 -6.63 11.61
CA PHE A 189 -51.64 -7.46 12.65
C PHE A 189 -52.30 -8.86 12.42
N THR A 190 -51.69 -9.87 13.09
CA THR A 190 -52.27 -10.95 13.95
C THR A 190 -53.38 -11.91 13.48
N GLY A 191 -53.18 -13.22 13.77
CA GLY A 191 -54.28 -14.15 14.08
C GLY A 191 -53.97 -15.66 13.92
N THR A 192 -54.05 -16.43 15.02
CA THR A 192 -54.23 -17.91 15.03
C THR A 192 -55.53 -18.18 15.81
N PRO A 193 -56.44 -19.06 15.35
CA PRO A 193 -56.50 -20.49 15.73
C PRO A 193 -56.70 -21.42 14.50
N GLU A 194 -56.43 -22.73 14.47
CA GLU A 194 -56.82 -23.92 15.28
C GLU A 194 -58.12 -24.63 14.83
N TYR A 195 -58.08 -25.98 14.87
CA TYR A 195 -59.15 -27.00 14.66
C TYR A 195 -59.64 -27.39 13.24
N ALA A 196 -59.30 -28.63 12.84
CA ALA A 196 -60.19 -29.79 12.55
C ALA A 196 -61.33 -29.69 11.49
N GLN A 197 -61.79 -30.73 10.75
CA GLN A 197 -61.39 -32.15 10.59
C GLN A 197 -62.18 -32.84 9.44
N MET A 198 -61.61 -33.90 8.82
CA MET A 198 -62.29 -35.03 8.11
C MET A 198 -63.16 -34.68 6.85
N PRO A 199 -63.75 -35.66 6.12
CA PRO A 199 -63.62 -37.13 6.10
C PRO A 199 -63.15 -37.63 4.69
N ASP A 200 -63.28 -38.87 4.19
CA ASP A 200 -63.78 -40.20 4.62
C ASP A 200 -63.07 -41.28 3.73
N GLY A 201 -63.30 -42.59 3.94
CA GLY A 201 -63.17 -43.57 2.84
C GLY A 201 -62.32 -44.83 3.08
N THR A 202 -62.75 -45.64 4.04
CA THR A 202 -62.32 -47.04 4.28
C THR A 202 -62.18 -47.91 3.01
N GLN A 203 -61.07 -48.67 2.86
CA GLN A 203 -61.05 -50.16 2.77
C GLN A 203 -59.65 -50.75 2.46
N ASP A 204 -59.43 -51.95 3.00
CA ASP A 204 -58.26 -52.84 2.90
C ASP A 204 -58.83 -54.29 3.07
N PRO A 205 -58.14 -55.42 2.79
CA PRO A 205 -56.83 -55.61 2.15
C PRO A 205 -56.86 -56.64 0.98
N LEU A 206 -55.70 -57.01 0.43
CA LEU A 206 -55.34 -58.42 0.11
C LEU A 206 -53.85 -58.58 -0.27
N ILE A 207 -53.28 -59.76 0.02
CA ILE A 207 -51.84 -60.07 0.03
C ILE A 207 -51.40 -60.82 -1.25
N GLN A 208 -50.17 -60.57 -1.75
CA GLN A 208 -49.29 -61.65 -2.26
C GLN A 208 -47.78 -61.26 -2.30
N PRO A 209 -46.82 -62.21 -2.19
CA PRO A 209 -45.39 -61.92 -1.93
C PRO A 209 -44.43 -62.35 -3.07
N VAL A 210 -43.13 -61.98 -2.98
CA VAL A 210 -41.94 -62.88 -3.07
C VAL A 210 -40.61 -62.09 -3.17
N ARG A 211 -39.67 -62.44 -2.27
CA ARG A 211 -38.19 -62.36 -2.29
C ARG A 211 -37.46 -61.56 -3.40
N GLN A 212 -36.44 -60.77 -3.01
CA GLN A 212 -35.00 -61.13 -3.11
C GLN A 212 -34.13 -60.19 -2.23
N LEU A 213 -32.94 -60.65 -1.81
CA LEU A 213 -32.02 -59.93 -0.92
C LEU A 213 -30.75 -59.48 -1.68
N PRO A 214 -30.45 -58.17 -1.81
CA PRO A 214 -29.17 -57.69 -2.34
C PRO A 214 -28.17 -57.35 -1.22
N LYS A 215 -26.96 -57.94 -1.30
CA LYS A 215 -25.80 -57.58 -0.47
C LYS A 215 -25.38 -56.13 -0.73
N ARG A 216 -25.19 -55.31 0.32
CA ARG A 216 -24.57 -53.98 0.18
C ARG A 216 -23.08 -54.01 0.50
N SER A 217 -22.25 -53.82 -0.52
CA SER A 217 -20.97 -53.13 -0.34
C SER A 217 -21.25 -51.63 -0.35
N ARG A 218 -21.14 -50.98 0.81
CA ARG A 218 -21.28 -49.52 0.98
C ARG A 218 -20.46 -49.08 2.21
N GLY A 219 -19.14 -49.09 2.07
CA GLY A 219 -18.19 -48.66 3.11
C GLY A 219 -17.09 -47.71 2.63
N SER A 220 -16.95 -47.50 1.31
CA SER A 220 -15.87 -46.67 0.76
C SER A 220 -16.10 -45.19 1.00
N ASP A 221 -17.28 -44.68 0.62
CA ASP A 221 -17.56 -43.24 0.61
C ASP A 221 -17.49 -42.64 2.02
N ALA A 222 -18.13 -43.29 3.01
CA ALA A 222 -18.10 -42.86 4.40
C ALA A 222 -16.69 -42.89 5.03
N LEU A 223 -15.84 -43.84 4.63
CA LEU A 223 -14.44 -43.89 5.06
C LEU A 223 -13.63 -42.75 4.43
N GLN A 224 -13.88 -42.46 3.15
CA GLN A 224 -13.20 -41.40 2.41
C GLN A 224 -13.60 -40.00 2.91
N ASP A 225 -14.88 -39.78 3.23
CA ASP A 225 -15.38 -38.56 3.88
C ASP A 225 -14.76 -38.37 5.27
N ALA A 226 -14.67 -39.44 6.08
CA ALA A 226 -14.00 -39.38 7.38
C ALA A 226 -12.50 -39.04 7.24
N MET A 227 -11.80 -39.60 6.25
CA MET A 227 -10.41 -39.26 5.95
C MET A 227 -10.24 -37.80 5.50
N LEU A 228 -11.16 -37.27 4.68
CA LEU A 228 -11.17 -35.86 4.27
C LEU A 228 -11.42 -34.91 5.45
N ALA A 229 -12.34 -35.26 6.36
CA ALA A 229 -12.62 -34.50 7.58
C ALA A 229 -11.39 -34.46 8.51
N VAL A 230 -10.67 -35.58 8.67
CA VAL A 230 -9.42 -35.64 9.43
C VAL A 230 -8.33 -34.80 8.75
N ALA A 231 -8.14 -34.91 7.44
CA ALA A 231 -7.15 -34.12 6.69
C ALA A 231 -7.43 -32.60 6.78
N SER A 232 -8.70 -32.19 6.72
CA SER A 232 -9.14 -30.81 6.93
C SER A 232 -8.83 -30.33 8.35
N SER A 233 -9.08 -31.18 9.36
CA SER A 233 -8.80 -30.87 10.77
C SER A 233 -7.31 -30.71 11.05
N ILE A 234 -6.45 -31.58 10.48
CA ILE A 234 -5.00 -31.46 10.54
C ILE A 234 -4.52 -30.14 9.90
N ARG A 235 -5.07 -29.77 8.73
CA ARG A 235 -4.74 -28.51 8.06
C ARG A 235 -5.13 -27.29 8.90
N ARG A 236 -6.33 -27.30 9.51
CA ARG A 236 -6.78 -26.24 10.42
C ARG A 236 -5.88 -26.11 11.65
N LEU A 237 -5.41 -27.22 12.21
CA LEU A 237 -4.44 -27.23 13.32
C LEU A 237 -3.08 -26.67 12.88
N ALA A 238 -2.57 -27.09 11.72
CA ALA A 238 -1.32 -26.56 11.16
C ALA A 238 -1.41 -25.04 10.94
N ASP A 239 -2.48 -24.57 10.30
CA ASP A 239 -2.70 -23.13 10.09
C ASP A 239 -2.83 -22.36 11.42
N ALA A 240 -3.45 -22.96 12.45
CA ALA A 240 -3.57 -22.34 13.78
C ALA A 240 -2.20 -22.24 14.48
N MET A 241 -1.37 -23.28 14.36
CA MET A 241 0.01 -23.30 14.87
C MET A 241 0.94 -22.35 14.10
N GLU A 242 0.71 -22.14 12.81
CA GLU A 242 1.47 -21.17 12.01
C GLU A 242 1.07 -19.73 12.37
N ARG A 243 -0.23 -19.47 12.60
CA ARG A 243 -0.74 -18.18 13.09
C ARG A 243 -0.19 -17.84 14.47
N SER A 244 -0.14 -18.80 15.42
CA SER A 244 0.38 -18.55 16.77
C SER A 244 1.90 -18.34 16.82
N LYS A 245 2.66 -18.80 15.82
CA LYS A 245 4.09 -18.46 15.64
C LYS A 245 4.31 -17.10 14.95
N CYS A 246 3.28 -16.52 14.34
CA CYS A 246 3.38 -15.26 13.61
C CYS A 246 2.88 -14.04 14.40
N SER A 247 2.12 -14.21 15.49
CA SER A 247 1.72 -13.11 16.38
C SER A 247 2.95 -12.55 17.10
N VAL A 248 3.22 -11.26 16.91
CA VAL A 248 4.16 -10.51 17.74
C VAL A 248 3.39 -9.97 18.94
N ASP A 249 3.96 -10.10 20.14
CA ASP A 249 3.40 -9.41 21.30
C ASP A 249 3.63 -7.90 21.18
N ALA A 250 2.54 -7.14 21.15
CA ALA A 250 2.58 -5.69 21.11
C ALA A 250 3.22 -5.09 22.37
N HIS A 251 3.13 -5.75 23.53
CA HIS A 251 3.76 -5.29 24.75
C HIS A 251 5.29 -5.45 24.70
N GLU A 252 5.78 -6.64 24.33
CA GLU A 252 7.20 -6.90 24.08
C GLU A 252 7.78 -5.92 23.04
N LEU A 253 7.03 -5.69 21.95
CA LEU A 253 7.43 -4.76 20.89
C LEU A 253 7.52 -3.31 21.36
N LEU A 254 6.56 -2.85 22.15
CA LEU A 254 6.56 -1.51 22.72
C LEU A 254 7.73 -1.32 23.69
N GLN A 255 7.92 -2.27 24.62
CA GLN A 255 9.05 -2.27 25.55
C GLN A 255 10.39 -2.22 24.80
N ALA A 256 10.58 -3.09 23.79
CA ALA A 256 11.78 -3.16 22.98
C ALA A 256 12.10 -1.87 22.19
N VAL A 257 11.10 -1.02 21.93
CA VAL A 257 11.24 0.31 21.32
C VAL A 257 11.54 1.38 22.39
N MET A 258 10.91 1.31 23.57
CA MET A 258 11.14 2.23 24.69
C MET A 258 12.54 2.07 25.31
N GLU A 259 13.10 0.86 25.32
CA GLU A 259 14.46 0.54 25.77
C GLU A 259 15.58 1.11 24.88
N ILE A 260 15.27 1.84 23.80
CA ILE A 260 16.29 2.41 22.91
C ILE A 260 16.82 3.72 23.49
N ASP A 261 18.03 3.65 24.06
CA ASP A 261 18.77 4.79 24.60
C ASP A 261 18.75 6.02 23.69
N GLY A 262 18.27 7.15 24.20
CA GLY A 262 18.27 8.43 23.49
C GLY A 262 17.40 8.46 22.23
N LEU A 263 16.29 7.72 22.21
CA LEU A 263 15.21 7.87 21.24
C LEU A 263 14.06 8.66 21.89
N GLU A 264 13.70 9.82 21.32
CA GLU A 264 12.58 10.65 21.81
C GLU A 264 11.24 9.89 21.77
N GLU A 265 10.33 10.18 22.70
CA GLU A 265 9.00 9.53 22.79
C GLU A 265 8.21 9.60 21.46
N ALA A 266 8.24 10.73 20.76
CA ALA A 266 7.60 10.86 19.45
C ALA A 266 8.19 9.92 18.38
N LYS A 267 9.51 9.65 18.45
CA LYS A 267 10.19 8.67 17.58
C LYS A 267 9.90 7.24 18.05
N GLN A 268 9.78 7.00 19.36
CA GLN A 268 9.36 5.71 19.93
C GLN A 268 7.94 5.34 19.47
N MET A 269 6.96 6.24 19.60
CA MET A 269 5.59 6.04 19.12
C MET A 269 5.57 5.67 17.63
N TYR A 270 6.27 6.43 16.78
CA TYR A 270 6.32 6.17 15.34
C TYR A 270 7.05 4.87 14.99
N ALA A 271 8.11 4.49 15.73
CA ALA A 271 8.75 3.18 15.57
C ALA A 271 7.79 2.05 15.91
N PHE A 272 7.05 2.17 17.01
CA PHE A 272 6.08 1.18 17.43
C PHE A 272 4.95 1.02 16.40
N GLU A 273 4.31 2.11 15.97
CA GLU A 273 3.27 2.09 14.93
C GLU A 273 3.76 1.45 13.63
N TYR A 274 4.95 1.82 13.15
CA TYR A 274 5.55 1.28 11.94
C TYR A 274 5.85 -0.22 12.03
N LEU A 275 6.35 -0.68 13.18
CA LEU A 275 6.65 -2.10 13.40
C LEU A 275 5.36 -2.90 13.57
N ASN A 276 4.38 -2.38 14.31
CA ASN A 276 3.09 -3.04 14.55
C ASN A 276 2.27 -3.19 13.25
N ALA A 277 2.43 -2.25 12.30
CA ALA A 277 1.85 -2.36 10.96
C ALA A 277 2.51 -3.43 10.05
N ASP A 278 3.65 -3.99 10.44
CA ASP A 278 4.36 -5.05 9.69
C ASP A 278 4.96 -6.11 10.64
N PRO A 279 4.20 -7.18 10.94
CA PRO A 279 4.64 -8.24 11.84
C PRO A 279 5.97 -8.91 11.45
N VAL A 280 6.35 -8.89 10.15
CA VAL A 280 7.63 -9.43 9.69
C VAL A 280 8.78 -8.53 10.15
N LYS A 281 8.60 -7.20 10.05
CA LYS A 281 9.58 -6.23 10.56
C LYS A 281 9.64 -6.22 12.07
N ALA A 282 8.50 -6.31 12.76
CA ALA A 282 8.46 -6.43 14.22
C ALA A 282 9.23 -7.67 14.73
N ARG A 283 9.00 -8.87 14.15
CA ARG A 283 9.81 -10.06 14.46
C ARG A 283 11.30 -9.84 14.18
N THR A 284 11.63 -9.25 13.03
CA THR A 284 13.03 -8.96 12.65
C THR A 284 13.69 -7.99 13.65
N PHE A 285 12.95 -7.00 14.12
CA PHE A 285 13.40 -6.02 15.11
C PHE A 285 13.63 -6.62 16.50
N LEU A 286 12.71 -7.48 16.97
CA LEU A 286 12.82 -8.10 18.30
C LEU A 286 14.07 -8.99 18.44
N THR A 287 14.48 -9.70 17.37
CA THR A 287 15.71 -10.51 17.35
C THR A 287 17.02 -9.72 17.46
N TYR A 288 16.98 -8.40 17.32
CA TYR A 288 18.16 -7.53 17.51
C TYR A 288 18.34 -7.12 18.97
N ASN A 289 19.58 -6.95 19.41
CA ASN A 289 19.89 -6.26 20.69
C ASN A 289 19.62 -4.75 20.59
N ALA A 290 19.55 -4.03 21.72
CA ALA A 290 19.22 -2.60 21.79
C ALA A 290 20.03 -1.71 20.82
N ARG A 291 21.35 -1.92 20.72
CA ARG A 291 22.21 -1.18 19.77
C ARG A 291 21.80 -1.45 18.31
N MET A 292 21.53 -2.71 17.96
CA MET A 292 21.11 -3.09 16.62
C MET A 292 19.66 -2.65 16.32
N ARG A 293 18.75 -2.64 17.32
CA ARG A 293 17.41 -2.04 17.23
C ARG A 293 17.49 -0.56 16.89
N LYS A 294 18.34 0.22 17.57
CA LYS A 294 18.63 1.62 17.23
C LYS A 294 19.12 1.76 15.79
N ILE A 295 20.14 0.99 15.38
CA ILE A 295 20.68 1.04 14.01
C ILE A 295 19.61 0.66 12.96
N TYR A 296 18.76 -0.32 13.25
CA TYR A 296 17.66 -0.73 12.37
C TYR A 296 16.67 0.42 12.13
N LEU A 297 16.18 1.05 13.20
CA LEU A 297 15.26 2.20 13.10
C LEU A 297 15.93 3.38 12.40
N PHE A 298 17.17 3.74 12.73
CA PHE A 298 17.89 4.85 12.08
C PHE A 298 18.30 4.56 10.62
N ARG A 299 18.30 3.30 10.17
CA ARG A 299 18.42 2.93 8.75
C ARG A 299 17.08 3.04 8.02
N GLN A 300 15.99 2.71 8.70
CA GLN A 300 14.63 2.83 8.17
C GLN A 300 14.16 4.30 8.10
N PHE A 301 14.53 5.08 9.11
CA PHE A 301 14.15 6.46 9.38
C PHE A 301 15.41 7.33 9.45
N TRP A 302 16.12 7.42 8.34
CA TRP A 302 17.40 8.14 8.25
C TRP A 302 17.31 9.64 8.61
N TRP A 303 16.10 10.21 8.61
CA TRP A 303 15.80 11.59 9.03
C TRP A 303 15.62 11.76 10.56
N TRP A 304 15.85 10.71 11.36
CA TRP A 304 15.91 10.78 12.83
C TRP A 304 17.30 11.14 13.38
N LYS A 305 18.29 11.22 12.48
CA LYS A 305 19.66 11.67 12.76
C LYS A 305 19.74 13.18 12.94
#